data_AF-A0A372F6F2-F1
#
_entry.id   AF-A0A372F6F2-F1
#
_cell.length_a   1.000
_cell.length_b   1.000
_cell.length_c   1.000
_cell.angle_alpha   90.00
_cell.angle_beta   90.00
_cell.angle_gamma   90.00
#
_symmetry.space_group_name_H-M   'P 1'
#
loop_
_entity.id
_entity.type
_entity.pdbx_description
1 polymer ?
#
loop_
_entity_poly.entity_id
_entity_poly.type
_entity_poly.pdbx_seq_one_letter_code
_entity_poly.pdbx_strand_id
1 'polypeptide(L)'
;MKKLLMSITIAATMFSCSKLKEDPSPVALSCYERTTKDYLAAYERFAQDPGNVSKCREMVNAARKVVDCPGISAEERRNFEEAAKNACQ
;
A
#
# COMPACT_ATOMS: atom_id res chain seq x y z
N MET A 1 -3.16 5.35 18.57
CA MET A 1 -4.43 4.97 17.92
C MET A 1 -4.59 5.55 16.51
N LYS A 2 -4.40 6.86 16.26
CA LYS A 2 -4.51 7.46 14.90
C LYS A 2 -3.58 6.84 13.84
N LYS A 3 -2.33 6.51 14.20
CA LYS A 3 -1.35 5.91 13.28
C LYS A 3 -1.78 4.54 12.75
N LEU A 4 -2.32 3.70 13.63
CA LEU A 4 -2.81 2.35 13.29
C LEU A 4 -4.02 2.40 12.33
N LEU A 5 -4.94 3.35 12.55
CA LEU A 5 -6.10 3.57 11.68
C LEU A 5 -5.70 3.98 10.25
N MET A 6 -4.65 4.80 10.10
CA MET A 6 -4.14 5.20 8.77
C MET A 6 -3.43 4.05 8.04
N SER A 7 -2.69 3.19 8.75
CA SER A 7 -2.11 1.97 8.17
C SER A 7 -3.19 1.01 7.66
N ILE A 8 -4.32 0.92 8.38
CA ILE A 8 -5.50 0.15 7.94
C ILE A 8 -6.13 0.77 6.69
N THR A 9 -6.18 2.10 6.59
CA THR A 9 -6.66 2.80 5.38
C THR A 9 -5.78 2.49 4.17
N ILE A 10 -4.45 2.52 4.31
CA ILE A 10 -3.52 2.16 3.23
C ILE A 10 -3.74 0.71 2.79
N ALA A 11 -3.86 -0.22 3.74
CA ALA A 11 -4.14 -1.62 3.43
C ALA A 11 -5.47 -1.80 2.68
N ALA A 12 -6.52 -1.09 3.12
CA ALA A 12 -7.84 -1.14 2.50
C ALA A 12 -7.84 -0.55 1.09
N THR A 13 -7.18 0.59 0.87
CA THR A 13 -7.07 1.21 -0.47
C THR A 13 -6.36 0.29 -1.46
N MET A 14 -5.35 -0.46 -1.01
CA MET A 14 -4.67 -1.43 -1.88
C MET A 14 -5.51 -2.67 -2.14
N PHE A 15 -6.16 -3.25 -1.13
CA PHE A 15 -7.02 -4.42 -1.31
C PHE A 15 -8.31 -4.13 -2.10
N SER A 16 -8.76 -2.88 -2.14
CA SER A 16 -9.89 -2.43 -2.95
C SER A 16 -9.55 -2.21 -4.42
N CYS A 17 -8.33 -2.52 -4.89
CA CYS A 17 -7.96 -2.36 -6.29
C CYS A 17 -8.87 -3.14 -7.23
N SER A 18 -9.88 -2.43 -7.74
CA SER A 18 -11.03 -3.00 -8.41
C SER A 18 -10.69 -3.38 -9.86
N LYS A 19 -9.64 -2.77 -10.42
CA LYS A 19 -9.22 -2.95 -11.82
C LYS A 19 -8.40 -4.20 -12.09
N LEU A 20 -7.75 -4.80 -11.09
CA LEU A 20 -7.17 -6.16 -11.23
C LEU A 20 -8.23 -7.23 -11.47
N LYS A 21 -9.50 -6.96 -11.10
CA LYS A 21 -10.62 -7.87 -11.34
C LYS A 21 -11.22 -7.73 -12.74
N GLU A 22 -11.03 -6.60 -13.41
CA GLU A 22 -11.71 -6.29 -14.69
C GLU A 22 -10.87 -6.62 -15.92
N ASP A 23 -9.54 -6.49 -15.88
CA ASP A 23 -8.69 -6.94 -17.00
C ASP A 23 -7.23 -7.18 -16.54
N PRO A 24 -6.89 -8.37 -16.03
CA PRO A 24 -5.58 -8.61 -15.47
C PRO A 24 -4.62 -8.97 -16.60
N SER A 25 -3.97 -7.96 -17.19
CA SER A 25 -2.79 -8.27 -17.99
C SER A 25 -1.82 -9.08 -17.09
N PRO A 26 -1.16 -10.15 -17.59
CA PRO A 26 -0.23 -10.94 -16.79
C PRO A 26 0.88 -10.09 -16.14
N VAL A 27 1.21 -8.96 -16.76
CA VAL A 27 2.17 -7.97 -16.26
C VAL A 27 1.61 -7.21 -15.05
N ALA A 28 0.33 -6.83 -15.04
CA ALA A 28 -0.31 -6.18 -13.91
C ALA A 28 -0.46 -7.11 -12.70
N LEU A 29 -0.88 -8.36 -12.93
CA LEU A 29 -0.95 -9.39 -11.89
C LEU A 29 0.41 -9.64 -11.24
N SER A 30 1.43 -9.93 -12.04
CA SER A 30 2.78 -10.21 -11.54
C SER A 30 3.42 -9.01 -10.85
N CYS A 31 3.14 -7.79 -11.30
CA CYS A 31 3.53 -6.57 -10.59
C CYS A 31 2.87 -6.55 -9.20
N TYR A 32 1.55 -6.67 -9.16
CA TYR A 32 0.76 -6.55 -7.95
C TYR A 32 1.11 -7.62 -6.91
N GLU A 33 1.25 -8.89 -7.31
CA GLU A 33 1.62 -9.99 -6.41
C GLU A 33 2.99 -9.73 -5.74
N ARG A 34 3.99 -9.34 -6.54
CA ARG A 34 5.35 -9.05 -6.04
C ARG A 34 5.36 -7.87 -5.10
N THR A 35 4.75 -6.75 -5.48
CA THR A 35 4.76 -5.52 -4.66
C THR A 35 3.89 -5.66 -3.42
N THR A 36 2.79 -6.41 -3.49
CA THR A 36 1.94 -6.69 -2.32
C THR A 36 2.65 -7.57 -1.31
N LYS A 37 3.46 -8.55 -1.76
CA LYS A 37 4.30 -9.35 -0.86
C LYS A 37 5.31 -8.49 -0.11
N ASP A 38 5.98 -7.57 -0.81
CA ASP A 38 6.92 -6.62 -0.17
C ASP A 38 6.20 -5.73 0.85
N TYR A 39 5.00 -5.25 0.51
CA TYR A 39 4.19 -4.46 1.43
C TYR A 39 3.80 -5.24 2.68
N LEU A 40 3.29 -6.46 2.54
CA LEU A 40 2.87 -7.28 3.68
C LEU A 40 4.03 -7.54 4.64
N ALA A 41 5.22 -7.83 4.12
CA ALA A 41 6.41 -8.00 4.94
C ALA A 41 6.79 -6.72 5.70
N ALA A 42 6.71 -5.55 5.05
CA ALA A 42 6.97 -4.26 5.70
C ALA A 42 5.89 -3.90 6.73
N TYR A 43 4.61 -4.22 6.44
CA TYR A 43 3.49 -4.05 7.35
C TYR A 43 3.66 -4.90 8.61
N GLU A 44 4.06 -6.16 8.49
CA GLU A 44 4.31 -7.04 9.65
C GLU A 44 5.43 -6.47 10.55
N ARG A 45 6.52 -5.97 9.96
CA ARG A 45 7.60 -5.32 10.72
C ARG A 45 7.08 -4.09 11.47
N PHE A 46 6.27 -3.27 10.82
CA PHE A 46 5.65 -2.09 11.42
C PHE A 46 4.63 -2.48 12.51
N ALA A 47 3.83 -3.53 12.31
CA ALA A 47 2.84 -4.00 13.28
C ALA A 47 3.48 -4.48 14.59
N GLN A 48 4.71 -5.01 14.53
CA GLN A 48 5.50 -5.36 15.71
C GLN A 48 5.95 -4.14 16.52
N ASP A 49 6.13 -2.98 15.88
CA ASP A 49 6.55 -1.74 16.53
C ASP A 49 5.92 -0.51 15.85
N PRO A 50 4.64 -0.20 16.15
CA PRO A 50 3.87 0.83 15.44
C PRO A 50 4.32 2.27 15.75
N GLY A 51 5.21 2.46 16.73
CA GLY A 51 5.82 3.75 17.03
C GLY A 51 7.03 4.06 16.15
N ASN A 52 7.53 3.06 15.43
CA ASN A 52 8.76 3.17 14.66
C ASN A 52 8.54 3.86 13.32
N VAL A 53 8.92 5.13 13.26
CA VAL A 53 8.82 5.96 12.05
C VAL A 53 9.60 5.36 10.88
N SER A 54 10.74 4.70 11.12
CA SER A 54 11.52 4.06 10.06
C SER A 54 10.75 2.91 9.42
N LYS A 55 10.17 2.02 10.23
CA LYS A 55 9.36 0.89 9.74
C LYS A 55 8.07 1.37 9.07
N CYS A 56 7.47 2.45 9.57
CA CYS A 56 6.33 3.08 8.92
C CYS A 56 6.69 3.58 7.51
N ARG A 57 7.83 4.27 7.35
CA ARG A 57 8.29 4.74 6.03
C ARG A 57 8.59 3.58 5.09
N GLU A 58 9.16 2.49 5.59
CA GLU A 58 9.39 1.27 4.82
C GLU A 58 8.06 0.69 4.29
N MET A 59 7.05 0.58 5.16
CA MET A 59 5.70 0.13 4.79
C MET A 59 5.07 1.06 3.73
N VAL A 60 5.14 2.38 3.92
CA VAL A 60 4.61 3.36 2.95
C VAL A 60 5.34 3.30 1.61
N ASN A 61 6.67 3.12 1.61
CA ASN A 61 7.44 2.98 0.38
C ASN A 61 7.11 1.68 -0.37
N ALA A 62 6.85 0.58 0.36
CA ALA A 62 6.41 -0.66 -0.26
C ALA A 62 5.00 -0.53 -0.85
N ALA A 63 4.08 0.13 -0.13
CA ALA A 63 2.73 0.42 -0.62
C ALA A 63 2.73 1.33 -1.87
N ARG A 64 3.67 2.29 -1.97
CA ARG A 64 3.85 3.12 -3.17
C ARG A 64 4.08 2.27 -4.42
N LYS A 65 4.92 1.24 -4.33
CA LYS A 65 5.21 0.34 -5.47
C LYS A 65 3.98 -0.40 -5.96
N VAL A 66 3.04 -0.71 -5.06
CA VAL A 66 1.78 -1.39 -5.42
C VAL A 66 0.90 -0.47 -6.25
N VAL A 67 0.74 0.79 -5.85
CA VAL A 67 -0.08 1.75 -6.60
C VAL A 67 0.56 2.25 -7.89
N ASP A 68 1.87 2.02 -8.07
CA ASP A 68 2.59 2.25 -9.33
C ASP A 68 2.43 1.10 -10.34
N CYS A 69 1.80 -0.01 -9.95
CA CYS A 69 1.55 -1.10 -10.89
C CYS A 69 0.59 -0.67 -12.03
N PRO A 70 0.73 -1.26 -13.22
CA PRO A 70 -0.18 -0.98 -14.33
C PRO A 70 -1.60 -1.45 -13.99
N GLY A 71 -2.61 -0.69 -14.42
CA GLY A 71 -4.01 -0.96 -14.11
C GLY A 71 -4.54 -0.22 -12.88
N ILE A 72 -3.68 0.40 -12.08
CA ILE A 72 -4.09 1.25 -10.94
C ILE A 72 -4.53 2.62 -11.47
N SER A 73 -5.73 3.04 -11.08
CA SER A 73 -6.29 4.34 -11.50
C SER A 73 -5.52 5.51 -10.87
N ALA A 74 -5.63 6.68 -11.50
CA ALA A 74 -5.08 7.91 -10.94
C ALA A 74 -5.76 8.30 -9.62
N GLU A 75 -7.04 7.94 -9.44
CA GLU A 75 -7.79 8.18 -8.21
C GLU A 75 -7.27 7.32 -7.06
N GLU A 76 -7.07 6.01 -7.27
CA GLU A 76 -6.50 5.11 -6.26
C GLU A 76 -5.09 5.56 -5.83
N ARG A 77 -4.26 5.97 -6.79
CA ARG A 77 -2.94 6.56 -6.53
C ARG A 77 -3.05 7.80 -5.64
N ARG A 78 -3.93 8.75 -6.00
CA ARG A 78 -4.14 9.98 -5.22
C ARG A 78 -4.62 9.69 -3.80
N ASN A 79 -5.60 8.80 -3.64
CA ASN A 79 -6.13 8.40 -2.34
C ASN A 79 -5.03 7.80 -1.46
N PHE A 80 -4.16 6.97 -2.04
CA PHE A 80 -2.98 6.45 -1.36
C PHE A 80 -2.01 7.58 -0.95
N GLU A 81 -1.72 8.54 -1.82
CA GLU A 81 -0.79 9.63 -1.48
C GLU A 81 -1.30 10.49 -0.31
N GLU A 82 -2.60 10.76 -0.29
CA GLU A 82 -3.24 11.51 0.79
C GLU A 82 -3.17 10.73 2.12
N ALA A 83 -3.39 9.41 2.09
CA ALA A 83 -3.21 8.55 3.26
C ALA A 83 -1.74 8.49 3.71
N ALA A 84 -0.80 8.41 2.77
CA ALA A 84 0.63 8.27 3.04
C ALA A 84 1.26 9.52 3.68
N LYS A 85 0.78 10.74 3.34
CA LYS A 85 1.30 12.01 3.89
C LYS A 85 1.27 12.07 5.42
N ASN A 86 0.27 11.43 6.02
CA ASN A 86 0.02 11.51 7.47
C ASN A 86 0.29 10.20 8.21
N ALA A 87 0.60 9.11 7.50
CA ALA A 87 0.73 7.78 8.09
C ALA A 87 1.91 7.67 9.09
N CYS A 88 3.02 8.37 8.83
CA CYS A 88 4.26 8.24 9.59
C CYS A 88 4.68 9.50 10.38
N GLN A 89 3.83 10.53 10.43
CA GLN A 89 4.00 11.69 11.30
C GLN A 89 3.59 11.30 12.72
#